data_AF-A0A965SMI4-F1
#
_entry.id   AF-A0A965SMI4-F1
#
_cell.length_a   1.000
_cell.length_b   1.000
_cell.length_c   1.000
_cell.angle_alpha   90.00
_cell.angle_beta   90.00
_cell.angle_gamma   90.00
#
_symmetry.space_group_name_H-M   'P 1'
#
loop_
_entity.id
_entity.type
_entity.pdbx_description
1 polymer ?
#
loop_
_entity_poly.entity_id
_entity_poly.type
_entity_poly.pdbx_seq_one_letter_code
_entity_poly.pdbx_strand_id
1 'polypeptide(L)'
;MKEAILKIGCYTIFIVFEVLAVASEILFLALLFIIPTGIGALLKSIFGEIFSQSCLVLGIALVSVAFIYRKKFQKKFEAFCRVKSANLIHQFKKLSYFQ
;
A
#
# COMPACT_ATOMS: atom_id res chain seq x y z
N MET A 1 20.66 -16.64 -23.79
CA MET A 1 20.04 -15.31 -23.63
C MET A 1 18.59 -15.36 -23.12
N LYS A 2 17.74 -16.25 -23.64
CA LYS A 2 16.33 -16.38 -23.19
C LYS A 2 16.20 -16.60 -21.67
N GLU A 3 17.01 -17.48 -21.07
CA GLU A 3 16.96 -17.69 -19.60
C GLU A 3 17.34 -16.45 -18.78
N ALA A 4 18.27 -15.63 -19.27
CA ALA A 4 18.65 -14.38 -18.60
C ALA A 4 17.51 -13.36 -18.64
N ILE A 5 16.82 -13.26 -19.78
CA ILE A 5 15.64 -12.40 -19.94
C ILE A 5 14.49 -12.87 -19.04
N LEU A 6 14.28 -14.20 -18.93
CA LEU A 6 13.28 -14.78 -18.04
C LEU A 6 13.58 -14.49 -16.56
N LYS A 7 14.85 -14.62 -16.14
CA LYS A 7 15.28 -14.27 -14.78
C LYS A 7 15.01 -12.80 -14.49
N ILE A 8 15.44 -11.91 -15.39
CA ILE A 8 15.21 -10.46 -15.24
C ILE A 8 13.72 -10.16 -15.13
N GLY A 9 12.87 -10.74 -15.99
CA GLY A 9 11.42 -10.55 -15.94
C GLY A 9 10.80 -10.99 -14.61
N CYS A 10 11.18 -12.17 -14.09
CA CYS A 10 10.74 -12.62 -12.77
C CYS A 10 11.17 -11.67 -11.63
N TYR A 11 12.42 -11.21 -11.65
CA TYR A 11 12.92 -10.27 -10.64
C TYR A 11 12.19 -8.93 -10.71
N THR A 12 11.95 -8.39 -11.91
CA THR A 12 11.18 -7.15 -12.09
C THR A 12 9.77 -7.30 -11.53
N ILE A 13 9.06 -8.40 -11.84
CA ILE A 13 7.72 -8.65 -11.30
C ILE A 13 7.76 -8.69 -9.76
N PHE A 14 8.73 -9.41 -9.19
CA PHE A 14 8.88 -9.51 -7.74
C PHE A 14 9.12 -8.13 -7.09
N ILE A 15 10.07 -7.35 -7.61
CA ILE A 15 10.40 -6.01 -7.10
C ILE A 15 9.20 -5.07 -7.18
N VAL A 16 8.46 -5.08 -8.29
CA VAL A 16 7.26 -4.24 -8.45
C VAL A 16 6.22 -4.56 -7.38
N PHE A 17 5.97 -5.83 -7.10
CA PHE A 17 5.02 -6.22 -6.04
C PHE A 17 5.49 -5.85 -4.64
N GLU A 18 6.80 -5.93 -4.37
CA GLU A 18 7.36 -5.52 -3.09
C GLU A 18 7.26 -4.01 -2.88
N VAL A 19 7.62 -3.21 -3.89
CA VAL A 19 7.45 -1.75 -3.87
C VAL A 19 5.98 -1.37 -3.74
N LEU A 20 5.07 -2.06 -4.44
CA LEU A 20 3.63 -1.83 -4.35
C LEU A 20 3.09 -2.11 -2.94
N ALA A 21 3.57 -3.16 -2.28
CA ALA A 21 3.18 -3.49 -0.91
C ALA A 21 3.60 -2.39 0.08
N VAL A 22 4.83 -1.88 -0.05
CA VAL A 22 5.35 -0.79 0.79
C VAL A 22 4.63 0.53 0.49
N ALA A 23 4.43 0.86 -0.80
CA ALA A 23 3.74 2.08 -1.21
C ALA A 23 2.28 2.10 -0.73
N SER A 24 1.59 0.95 -0.77
CA SER A 24 0.23 0.80 -0.27
C SER A 24 0.11 1.10 1.23
N GLU A 25 1.09 0.69 2.04
CA GLU A 25 1.14 1.00 3.47
C GLU A 25 1.25 2.51 3.72
N ILE A 26 2.18 3.17 3.03
CA ILE A 26 2.39 4.62 3.15
C ILE A 26 1.13 5.37 2.71
N LEU A 27 0.53 4.97 1.60
CA LEU A 27 -0.69 5.57 1.08
C LEU A 27 -1.85 5.40 2.05
N PHE A 28 -2.02 4.22 2.65
CA PHE A 28 -3.07 3.94 3.63
C PHE A 28 -2.92 4.80 4.88
N LEU A 29 -1.71 4.91 5.43
CA LEU A 29 -1.42 5.76 6.59
C LEU A 29 -1.64 7.24 6.27
N ALA A 30 -1.22 7.69 5.09
CA ALA A 30 -1.44 9.06 4.64
C ALA A 30 -2.93 9.39 4.52
N LEU A 31 -3.72 8.49 3.90
CA LEU A 31 -5.17 8.68 3.77
C LEU A 31 -5.89 8.72 5.12
N LEU A 32 -5.51 7.84 6.05
CA LEU A 32 -6.04 7.83 7.42
C LEU A 32 -5.81 9.16 8.15
N PHE A 33 -4.72 9.85 7.83
CA PHE A 33 -4.45 11.18 8.37
C PHE A 33 -5.22 12.28 7.63
N ILE A 34 -5.12 12.28 6.30
CA ILE A 34 -5.61 13.35 5.44
C ILE A 34 -7.13 13.44 5.46
N ILE A 35 -7.85 12.32 5.53
CA ILE A 35 -9.32 12.31 5.53
C ILE A 35 -9.89 13.08 6.74
N PRO A 36 -9.64 12.68 8.00
CA PRO A 36 -10.18 13.38 9.16
C PRO A 36 -9.62 14.79 9.28
N THR A 37 -8.34 15.01 9.01
CA THR A 37 -7.71 16.34 9.08
C THR A 37 -8.26 17.29 8.02
N GLY A 38 -8.45 16.80 6.79
CA GLY A 38 -9.02 17.55 5.67
C GLY A 38 -10.49 17.89 5.92
N ILE A 39 -11.28 16.95 6.46
CA ILE A 39 -12.66 17.21 6.89
C ILE A 39 -12.68 18.29 7.98
N GLY A 40 -11.84 18.17 8.99
CA GLY A 40 -11.72 19.15 10.08
C GLY A 40 -11.26 20.54 9.59
N ALA A 41 -10.46 20.61 8.53
CA ALA A 41 -10.04 21.86 7.93
C ALA A 41 -11.15 22.51 7.09
N LEU A 42 -11.86 21.72 6.27
CA LEU A 42 -12.98 22.20 5.44
C LEU A 42 -14.14 22.70 6.31
N LEU A 43 -14.45 21.98 7.39
CA LEU A 43 -15.53 22.30 8.31
C LEU A 43 -15.14 23.34 9.38
N LYS A 44 -13.87 23.80 9.40
CA LYS A 44 -13.37 24.79 10.37
C LYS A 44 -14.20 26.07 10.35
N SER A 45 -14.63 26.53 9.17
CA SER A 45 -15.43 27.75 9.04
C SER A 45 -16.83 27.64 9.65
N ILE A 46 -17.36 26.43 9.83
CA ILE A 46 -18.73 26.18 10.31
C ILE A 46 -18.71 25.79 11.80
N PHE A 47 -17.81 24.87 12.18
CA PHE A 47 -17.76 24.29 13.52
C PHE A 47 -16.68 24.92 14.42
N GLY A 48 -15.88 25.84 13.89
CA GLY A 48 -14.84 26.54 14.62
C GLY A 48 -13.56 25.72 14.83
N GLU A 49 -12.64 26.31 15.59
CA GLU A 49 -11.26 25.87 15.70
C GLU A 49 -11.07 24.61 16.56
N ILE A 50 -11.91 24.45 17.60
CA ILE A 50 -11.90 23.29 18.51
C ILE A 50 -12.24 22.00 17.75
N PHE A 51 -13.22 22.05 16.83
CA PHE A 51 -13.59 20.91 16.00
C PHE A 51 -12.47 20.53 15.02
N SER A 52 -11.80 21.52 14.44
CA SER A 52 -10.64 21.30 13.56
C SER A 52 -9.50 20.60 14.31
N GLN A 53 -9.21 21.05 15.54
CA GLN A 53 -8.18 20.45 16.40
C GLN A 53 -8.55 19.03 16.83
N SER A 54 -9.81 18.76 17.17
CA SER A 54 -10.23 17.39 17.56
C SER A 54 -10.15 16.42 16.39
N CYS A 55 -10.50 16.84 15.16
CA CYS A 55 -10.30 16.06 13.94
C CYS A 55 -8.82 15.76 13.67
N LEU A 56 -7.93 16.71 13.94
CA LEU A 56 -6.49 16.52 13.79
C LEU A 56 -5.95 15.50 14.81
N VAL A 57 -6.35 15.61 16.08
CA VAL A 57 -6.01 14.61 17.12
C VAL A 57 -6.54 13.23 16.75
N LEU A 58 -7.76 13.15 16.23
CA LEU A 58 -8.38 11.90 15.78
C LEU A 58 -7.59 11.28 14.61
N GLY A 59 -7.13 12.09 13.65
CA GLY A 59 -6.23 11.66 12.58
C GLY A 59 -4.92 11.08 13.11
N ILE A 60 -4.25 11.75 14.03
CA ILE A 60 -3.01 11.26 14.67
C ILE A 60 -3.26 9.93 15.41
N ALA A 61 -4.37 9.82 16.15
CA ALA A 61 -4.72 8.61 16.88
C ALA A 61 -4.96 7.43 15.94
N LEU A 62 -5.71 7.64 14.86
CA LEU A 62 -5.98 6.63 13.84
C LEU A 62 -4.70 6.16 13.15
N VAL A 63 -3.80 7.07 12.79
CA VAL A 63 -2.48 6.72 12.22
C VAL A 63 -1.67 5.90 13.21
N SER A 64 -1.66 6.28 14.48
CA SER A 64 -0.89 5.57 15.52
C SER A 64 -1.39 4.14 15.71
N VAL A 65 -2.71 3.95 15.77
CA VAL A 65 -3.32 2.61 15.84
C VAL A 65 -3.01 1.80 14.58
N ALA A 66 -3.19 2.39 13.40
CA ALA A 66 -2.88 1.73 12.13
C ALA A 66 -1.39 1.34 12.03
N PHE A 67 -0.49 2.18 12.55
CA PHE A 67 0.94 1.90 12.61
C PHE A 67 1.25 0.69 13.51
N ILE A 68 0.55 0.52 14.63
CA ILE A 68 0.71 -0.67 15.49
C ILE A 68 0.28 -1.94 14.73
N TYR A 69 -0.83 -1.89 14.00
CA TYR A 69 -1.33 -3.04 13.24
C TYR A 69 -0.66 -3.25 11.87
N ARG A 70 0.22 -2.32 11.44
CA ARG A 70 0.83 -2.32 10.11
C ARG A 70 1.49 -3.64 9.76
N LYS A 71 2.25 -4.23 10.70
CA LYS A 71 2.98 -5.49 10.48
C LYS A 71 2.05 -6.67 10.16
N LYS A 72 0.85 -6.68 10.76
CA LYS A 72 -0.14 -7.74 10.53
C LYS A 72 -0.80 -7.57 9.16
N PHE A 73 -1.07 -6.33 8.76
CA PHE A 73 -1.60 -6.01 7.45
C PHE A 73 -0.57 -6.28 6.34
N GLN A 74 0.67 -5.86 6.54
CA GLN A 74 1.78 -6.07 5.62
C GLN A 74 2.02 -7.55 5.34
N LYS A 75 2.05 -8.42 6.37
CA LYS A 75 2.17 -9.87 6.17
C LYS A 75 1.03 -10.46 5.32
N LYS A 76 -0.21 -10.01 5.54
CA LYS A 76 -1.36 -10.47 4.74
C LYS A 76 -1.27 -9.97 3.30
N PHE A 77 -0.91 -8.71 3.10
CA PHE A 77 -0.81 -8.10 1.78
C PHE A 77 0.37 -8.66 0.99
N GLU A 78 1.50 -8.92 1.64
CA GLU A 78 2.66 -9.59 1.06
C GLU A 78 2.30 -11.02 0.64
N ALA A 79 1.58 -11.78 1.47
CA ALA A 79 1.11 -13.11 1.09
C ALA A 79 0.21 -13.07 -0.16
N PHE A 80 -0.70 -12.09 -0.23
CA PHE A 80 -1.54 -11.89 -1.41
C PHE A 80 -0.71 -11.51 -2.66
N CYS A 81 0.22 -10.58 -2.51
CA CYS A 81 1.13 -10.16 -3.58
C CYS A 81 2.02 -11.31 -4.06
N ARG A 82 2.52 -12.16 -3.16
CA ARG A 82 3.29 -13.37 -3.51
C ARG A 82 2.46 -14.33 -4.35
N VAL A 83 1.23 -14.66 -3.95
CA VAL A 83 0.34 -15.54 -4.74
C VAL A 83 0.09 -14.95 -6.12
N LYS A 84 -0.20 -13.65 -6.20
CA LYS A 84 -0.48 -12.97 -7.47
C LYS A 84 0.77 -12.90 -8.37
N SER A 85 1.94 -12.61 -7.79
CA SER A 85 3.23 -12.60 -8.49
C SER A 85 3.61 -13.97 -9.03
N ALA A 86 3.40 -15.05 -8.26
CA ALA A 86 3.67 -16.42 -8.69
C ALA A 86 2.77 -16.83 -9.87
N ASN A 87 1.49 -16.44 -9.84
CA ASN A 87 0.56 -16.68 -10.94
C ASN A 87 0.96 -15.90 -12.20
N LEU A 88 1.37 -14.64 -12.06
CA LEU A 88 1.91 -13.82 -13.15
C LEU A 88 3.20 -14.39 -13.74
N ILE A 89 4.13 -14.85 -12.89
CA ILE A 89 5.36 -15.52 -13.35
C ILE A 89 5.03 -16.81 -14.09
N HIS A 90 4.07 -17.59 -13.61
CA HIS A 90 3.64 -18.82 -14.28
C HIS A 90 3.02 -18.54 -15.65
N GLN A 91 2.17 -17.50 -15.75
CA GLN A 91 1.64 -17.00 -17.03
C GLN A 91 2.77 -16.50 -17.95
N PHE A 92 3.74 -15.77 -17.39
CA PHE A 92 4.88 -15.22 -18.13
C PHE A 92 5.78 -16.32 -18.72
N LYS A 93 6.01 -17.40 -17.96
CA LYS A 93 6.71 -18.60 -18.43
C LYS A 93 5.95 -19.37 -19.51
N LYS A 94 4.62 -19.27 -19.55
CA LYS A 94 3.75 -20.00 -20.49
C LYS A 94 3.59 -19.31 -21.85
N LEU A 95 4.10 -18.09 -22.02
CA LEU A 95 4.16 -17.42 -23.31
C LEU A 95 5.05 -18.23 -24.26
N SER A 96 4.56 -18.52 -25.48
CA SER A 96 5.25 -19.32 -26.51
C SER A 96 6.66 -18.83 -26.88
N TYR A 97 7.08 -17.65 -26.42
CA TYR A 97 8.42 -17.10 -26.62
C TYR A 97 9.49 -17.79 -25.75
N PHE A 98 9.10 -18.36 -24.60
CA PHE A 98 9.96 -19.01 -23.60
C PHE A 98 9.68 -20.51 -23.41
N GLN A 99 8.67 -21.05 -24.09
CA GLN A 99 8.45 -22.49 -24.23
C GLN A 99 9.44 -23.08 -25.24
#